data_AF-A0A417WCU5-F1
#
_entry.id   AF-A0A417WCU5-F1
#
_cell.length_a   1.000
_cell.length_b   1.000
_cell.length_c   1.000
_cell.angle_alpha   90.00
_cell.angle_beta   90.00
_cell.angle_gamma   90.00
#
_symmetry.space_group_name_H-M   'P 1'
#
loop_
_entity.id
_entity.type
_entity.pdbx_description
1 polymer ?
#
loop_
_entity_poly.entity_id
_entity_poly.type
_entity_poly.pdbx_seq_one_letter_code
_entity_poly.pdbx_strand_id
1 'polypeptide(L)'
;MEKELDLLIATEMSGDGDSVAEELRSVFAKRGVTVHRIEFRSGKDSVIRSVRANPQIHAVVLSQYQDQEKLSPRDIDQICSTAEGDLQVFVVVSEMRGSDYMKEIESLGIYTAVYQEDASFEKIAEWYCNGRTKKEARAYYGVAGGDHVVQYRNMDVNASIQYLLEYDGSYTDLIQRMSVLVNGIPASQVASIVCQLPDPICEMLKREPRFA
;
A
#
# COMPACT_ATOMS: atom_id res chain seq x y z
N MET A 1 19.59 22.21 -12.77
CA MET A 1 18.78 21.85 -13.94
C MET A 1 17.36 21.70 -13.41
N GLU A 2 16.46 22.61 -13.77
CA GLU A 2 15.06 22.50 -13.34
C GLU A 2 14.45 21.26 -13.99
N LYS A 3 13.79 20.41 -13.19
CA LYS A 3 13.20 19.16 -13.67
C LYS A 3 11.74 19.44 -13.98
N GLU A 4 11.32 19.19 -15.21
CA GLU A 4 9.93 19.37 -15.64
C GLU A 4 9.12 18.08 -15.43
N LEU A 5 7.85 18.22 -15.02
CA LEU A 5 6.99 17.10 -14.67
C LEU A 5 5.58 17.29 -15.25
N ASP A 6 5.11 16.31 -16.02
CA ASP A 6 3.70 16.13 -16.34
C ASP A 6 3.19 14.94 -15.53
N LEU A 7 2.16 15.19 -14.71
CA LEU A 7 1.64 14.25 -13.73
C LEU A 7 0.23 13.80 -14.09
N LEU A 8 -0.01 12.49 -14.08
CA LEU A 8 -1.34 11.90 -14.13
C LEU A 8 -1.74 11.46 -12.72
N ILE A 9 -2.93 11.84 -12.29
CA ILE A 9 -3.53 11.42 -11.03
C ILE A 9 -4.71 10.52 -11.36
N ALA A 10 -4.53 9.24 -11.09
CA ALA A 10 -5.49 8.19 -11.30
C ALA A 10 -6.08 7.77 -9.96
N THR A 11 -6.96 8.58 -9.38
CA THR A 11 -7.67 8.28 -8.14
C THR A 11 -9.11 8.76 -8.24
N GLU A 12 -10.03 8.05 -7.58
CA GLU A 12 -11.37 8.58 -7.32
C GLU A 12 -11.21 9.84 -6.46
N MET A 13 -11.47 11.01 -7.04
CA MET A 13 -11.36 12.30 -6.35
C MET A 13 -12.75 12.70 -5.83
N SER A 14 -12.86 12.93 -4.52
CA SER A 14 -14.09 13.41 -3.87
C SER A 14 -14.04 14.90 -3.53
N GLY A 15 -13.21 15.70 -4.21
CA GLY A 15 -12.94 17.10 -3.87
C GLY A 15 -12.65 17.99 -5.07
N ASP A 16 -12.34 19.26 -4.80
CA ASP A 16 -11.98 20.26 -5.81
C ASP A 16 -10.60 19.95 -6.42
N GLY A 17 -10.60 19.52 -7.67
CA GLY A 17 -9.39 19.13 -8.40
C GLY A 17 -8.38 20.27 -8.55
N ASP A 18 -8.84 21.53 -8.54
CA ASP A 18 -7.95 22.69 -8.68
C ASP A 18 -7.13 22.91 -7.40
N SER A 19 -7.75 22.77 -6.23
CA SER A 19 -7.04 22.88 -4.94
C SER A 19 -5.96 21.80 -4.77
N VAL A 20 -6.28 20.55 -5.15
CA VAL A 20 -5.31 19.44 -5.12
C VAL A 20 -4.16 19.68 -6.11
N ALA A 21 -4.47 20.19 -7.30
CA ALA A 21 -3.47 20.51 -8.30
C ALA A 21 -2.52 21.64 -7.83
N GLU A 22 -3.04 22.67 -7.17
CA GLU A 22 -2.23 23.74 -6.56
C GLU A 22 -1.32 23.22 -5.45
N GLU A 23 -1.84 22.37 -4.57
CA GLU A 23 -1.05 21.77 -3.49
C GLU A 23 0.10 20.93 -4.03
N LEU A 24 -0.18 20.05 -5.00
CA LEU A 24 0.85 19.24 -5.66
C LEU A 24 1.91 20.11 -6.33
N ARG A 25 1.50 21.13 -7.10
CA ARG A 25 2.45 22.09 -7.70
C ARG A 25 3.35 22.72 -6.64
N SER A 26 2.78 23.16 -5.51
CA SER A 26 3.53 23.75 -4.41
C SER A 26 4.54 22.78 -3.79
N VAL A 27 4.13 21.53 -3.55
CA VAL A 27 4.98 20.48 -2.95
C VAL A 27 6.16 20.12 -3.86
N PHE A 28 5.93 20.01 -5.17
CA PHE A 28 6.98 19.74 -6.16
C PHE A 28 7.89 20.96 -6.39
N ALA A 29 7.34 22.18 -6.42
CA ALA A 29 8.11 23.41 -6.57
C ALA A 29 9.12 23.60 -5.42
N LYS A 30 8.74 23.28 -4.17
CA LYS A 30 9.66 23.27 -3.01
C LYS A 30 10.87 22.33 -3.19
N ARG A 31 10.80 21.40 -4.14
CA ARG A 31 11.85 20.42 -4.48
C ARG A 31 12.53 20.72 -5.83
N GLY A 32 12.28 21.89 -6.42
CA GLY A 32 12.88 22.29 -7.70
C GLY A 32 12.31 21.55 -8.91
N VAL A 33 11.08 21.02 -8.80
CA VAL A 33 10.35 20.36 -9.88
C VAL A 33 9.17 21.25 -10.31
N THR A 34 9.11 21.59 -11.59
CA THR A 34 8.00 22.37 -12.16
C THR A 34 6.97 21.41 -12.74
N VAL A 35 5.74 21.45 -12.20
CA VAL A 35 4.63 20.62 -12.70
C VAL A 35 3.83 21.42 -13.72
N HIS A 36 3.94 21.06 -15.00
CA HIS A 36 3.29 21.77 -16.11
C HIS A 36 1.82 21.39 -16.23
N ARG A 37 1.55 20.08 -16.27
CA ARG A 37 0.19 19.55 -16.41
C ARG A 37 -0.15 18.53 -15.33
N ILE A 38 -1.37 18.61 -14.84
CA ILE A 38 -1.99 17.62 -13.95
C ILE A 38 -3.27 17.15 -14.63
N GLU A 39 -3.39 15.85 -14.90
CA GLU A 39 -4.62 15.24 -15.41
C GLU A 39 -5.24 14.34 -14.36
N PHE A 40 -6.57 14.39 -14.22
CA PHE A 40 -7.31 13.46 -13.37
C PHE A 40 -8.05 12.42 -14.22
N ARG A 41 -7.89 11.14 -13.89
CA ARG A 41 -8.59 10.03 -14.53
C ARG A 41 -9.06 9.03 -13.48
N SER A 42 -10.10 8.28 -13.81
CA SER A 42 -10.51 7.09 -13.07
C SER A 42 -10.77 5.95 -14.05
N GLY A 43 -10.58 4.72 -13.57
CA GLY A 43 -10.80 3.51 -14.34
C GLY A 43 -9.55 3.06 -15.11
N LYS A 44 -9.23 1.77 -15.01
CA LYS A 44 -8.02 1.16 -15.59
C LYS A 44 -7.82 1.53 -17.07
N ASP A 45 -8.85 1.35 -17.89
CA ASP A 45 -8.77 1.61 -19.34
C ASP A 45 -8.54 3.09 -19.66
N SER A 46 -9.12 3.98 -18.87
CA SER A 46 -8.93 5.43 -19.00
C SER A 46 -7.49 5.82 -18.70
N VAL A 47 -6.92 5.27 -17.63
CA VAL A 47 -5.50 5.48 -17.25
C VAL A 47 -4.57 4.98 -18.36
N ILE A 48 -4.75 3.75 -18.84
CA ILE A 48 -3.93 3.16 -19.91
C ILE A 48 -4.00 4.02 -21.18
N ARG A 49 -5.20 4.46 -21.59
CA ARG A 49 -5.36 5.34 -22.76
C ARG A 49 -4.67 6.69 -22.57
N SER A 50 -4.80 7.30 -21.40
CA SER A 50 -4.15 8.57 -21.08
C SER A 50 -2.62 8.44 -21.13
N VAL A 51 -2.05 7.39 -20.55
CA VAL A 51 -0.60 7.14 -20.60
C VAL A 51 -0.12 6.95 -22.04
N ARG A 52 -0.82 6.16 -22.86
CA ARG A 52 -0.46 5.94 -24.28
C ARG A 52 -0.56 7.21 -25.13
N ALA A 53 -1.59 8.01 -24.91
CA ALA A 53 -1.83 9.21 -25.70
C ALA A 53 -0.89 10.36 -25.34
N ASN A 54 -0.19 10.28 -24.21
CA ASN A 54 0.62 11.36 -23.66
C ASN A 54 2.01 10.83 -23.24
N PRO A 55 2.91 10.55 -24.20
CA PRO A 55 4.26 10.06 -23.91
C PRO A 55 5.11 11.01 -23.06
N GLN A 56 4.71 12.29 -22.96
CA GLN A 56 5.34 13.30 -22.10
C GLN A 56 5.00 13.16 -20.60
N ILE A 57 4.07 12.29 -20.21
CA ILE A 57 3.76 12.06 -18.78
C ILE A 57 4.95 11.33 -18.14
N HIS A 58 5.49 11.91 -17.07
CA HIS A 58 6.66 11.36 -16.38
C HIS A 58 6.27 10.58 -15.12
N ALA A 59 5.12 10.87 -14.52
CA ALA A 59 4.65 10.15 -13.34
C ALA A 59 3.14 9.93 -13.34
N VAL A 60 2.72 8.81 -12.77
CA VAL A 60 1.31 8.50 -12.47
C VAL A 60 1.18 8.24 -10.98
N VAL A 61 0.24 8.89 -10.30
CA VAL A 61 -0.20 8.48 -8.96
C VAL A 61 -1.48 7.69 -9.13
N LEU A 62 -1.45 6.40 -8.79
CA LEU A 62 -2.51 5.43 -9.05
C LEU A 62 -3.06 4.90 -7.73
N SER A 63 -4.36 5.05 -7.49
CA SER A 63 -5.03 4.29 -6.42
C SER A 63 -5.16 2.82 -6.81
N GLN A 64 -4.90 1.91 -5.87
CA GLN A 64 -5.16 0.47 -6.04
C GLN A 64 -6.61 0.17 -6.42
N TYR A 65 -7.55 1.00 -5.98
CA TYR A 65 -8.95 0.90 -6.34
C TYR A 65 -9.29 1.95 -7.40
N GLN A 66 -9.83 1.50 -8.54
CA GLN A 66 -10.28 2.32 -9.66
C GLN A 66 -11.75 2.00 -9.96
N ASP A 67 -12.65 2.97 -9.82
CA ASP A 67 -14.09 2.81 -10.10
C ASP A 67 -14.67 1.53 -9.46
N GLN A 68 -14.34 1.28 -8.19
CA GLN A 68 -14.66 0.08 -7.38
C GLN A 68 -13.91 -1.22 -7.73
N GLU A 69 -13.08 -1.26 -8.76
CA GLU A 69 -12.26 -2.42 -9.11
C GLU A 69 -10.89 -2.36 -8.43
N LYS A 70 -10.51 -3.44 -7.75
CA LYS A 70 -9.17 -3.58 -7.18
C LYS A 70 -8.21 -4.03 -8.27
N LEU A 71 -7.25 -3.18 -8.61
CA LEU A 71 -6.17 -3.53 -9.53
C LEU A 71 -5.31 -4.64 -8.93
N SER A 72 -5.02 -5.66 -9.74
CA SER A 72 -4.02 -6.67 -9.41
C SER A 72 -2.61 -6.13 -9.63
N PRO A 73 -1.57 -6.77 -9.05
CA PRO A 73 -0.18 -6.41 -9.33
C PRO A 73 0.16 -6.44 -10.82
N ARG A 74 -0.46 -7.36 -11.58
CA ARG A 74 -0.30 -7.47 -13.04
C ARG A 74 -0.95 -6.32 -13.81
N ASP A 75 -2.07 -5.80 -13.32
CA ASP A 75 -2.70 -4.63 -13.93
C ASP A 75 -1.82 -3.39 -13.77
N ILE A 76 -1.16 -3.26 -12.62
CA ILE A 76 -0.21 -2.18 -12.36
C ILE A 76 1.03 -2.34 -13.24
N ASP A 77 1.58 -3.55 -13.35
CA ASP A 77 2.71 -3.85 -14.24
C ASP A 77 2.39 -3.54 -15.71
N GLN A 78 1.15 -3.83 -16.15
CA GLN A 78 0.68 -3.46 -17.47
C GLN A 78 0.68 -1.94 -17.67
N ILE A 79 0.27 -1.16 -16.67
CA ILE A 79 0.30 0.31 -16.72
C ILE A 79 1.74 0.81 -16.76
N CYS A 80 2.63 0.27 -15.92
CA CYS A 80 4.07 0.59 -15.92
C CYS A 80 4.70 0.34 -17.29
N SER A 81 4.37 -0.79 -17.92
CA SER A 81 4.90 -1.21 -19.21
C SER A 81 4.23 -0.53 -20.42
N THR A 82 3.22 0.30 -20.20
CA THR A 82 2.47 0.94 -21.28
C THR A 82 3.15 2.20 -21.83
N ALA A 83 3.99 2.87 -21.03
CA ALA A 83 4.73 4.04 -21.50
C ALA A 83 6.00 3.65 -22.25
N GLU A 84 6.30 4.35 -23.33
CA GLU A 84 7.54 4.15 -24.10
C GLU A 84 8.78 4.80 -23.43
N GLY A 85 8.61 5.51 -22.32
CA GLY A 85 9.67 6.23 -21.60
C GLY A 85 9.77 5.87 -20.11
N ASP A 86 10.55 6.66 -19.36
CA ASP A 86 10.81 6.47 -17.92
C ASP A 86 9.61 6.91 -17.04
N LEU A 87 8.44 6.31 -17.29
CA LEU A 87 7.24 6.57 -16.49
C LEU A 87 7.39 5.99 -15.08
N GLN A 88 7.24 6.83 -14.06
CA GLN A 88 7.17 6.38 -12.67
C GLN A 88 5.72 6.25 -12.20
N VAL A 89 5.27 5.03 -11.94
CA VAL A 89 3.90 4.76 -11.46
C VAL A 89 3.92 4.56 -9.94
N PHE A 90 3.48 5.55 -9.18
CA PHE A 90 3.29 5.47 -7.75
C PHE A 90 1.92 4.87 -7.44
N VAL A 91 1.90 3.61 -7.01
CA VAL A 91 0.64 2.96 -6.63
C VAL A 91 0.38 3.10 -5.13
N VAL A 92 -0.74 3.71 -4.76
CA VAL A 92 -1.24 3.81 -3.39
C VAL A 92 -2.05 2.55 -3.08
N VAL A 93 -1.56 1.74 -2.14
CA VAL A 93 -2.14 0.45 -1.77
C VAL A 93 -2.73 0.48 -0.35
N SER A 94 -3.85 -0.21 -0.15
CA SER A 94 -4.44 -0.47 1.17
C SER A 94 -4.11 -1.89 1.67
N GLU A 95 -2.97 -2.42 1.22
CA GLU A 95 -2.49 -3.76 1.56
C GLU A 95 -1.73 -3.79 2.89
N MET A 96 -1.57 -4.99 3.44
CA MET A 96 -0.71 -5.22 4.60
C MET A 96 0.73 -5.47 4.16
N ARG A 97 1.69 -5.06 5.00
CA ARG A 97 3.12 -5.35 4.78
C ARG A 97 3.34 -6.86 4.77
N GLY A 98 4.11 -7.33 3.79
CA GLY A 98 4.42 -8.75 3.60
C GLY A 98 3.28 -9.59 3.01
N SER A 99 2.16 -8.98 2.59
CA SER A 99 1.07 -9.70 1.92
C SER A 99 1.54 -10.31 0.60
N ASP A 100 0.85 -11.34 0.10
CA ASP A 100 1.19 -11.96 -1.18
C ASP A 100 1.07 -10.97 -2.35
N TYR A 101 0.13 -10.02 -2.24
CA TYR A 101 0.05 -8.89 -3.16
C TYR A 101 1.36 -8.08 -3.17
N MET A 102 1.88 -7.72 -1.99
CA MET A 102 3.12 -6.94 -1.88
C MET A 102 4.37 -7.73 -2.31
N LYS A 103 4.37 -9.05 -2.12
CA LYS A 103 5.41 -9.93 -2.67
C LYS A 103 5.36 -9.95 -4.19
N GLU A 104 4.18 -10.02 -4.79
CA GLU A 104 4.03 -10.02 -6.25
C GLU A 104 4.44 -8.66 -6.84
N ILE A 105 4.03 -7.54 -6.23
CA ILE A 105 4.49 -6.17 -6.58
C ILE A 105 6.02 -6.09 -6.61
N GLU A 106 6.70 -6.61 -5.58
CA GLU A 106 8.17 -6.63 -5.56
C GLU A 106 8.78 -7.53 -6.63
N SER A 107 8.19 -8.70 -6.85
CA SER A 107 8.65 -9.67 -7.86
C SER A 107 8.54 -9.14 -9.29
N LEU A 108 7.55 -8.29 -9.55
CA LEU A 108 7.34 -7.57 -10.80
C LEU A 108 8.27 -6.35 -10.93
N GLY A 109 9.08 -6.04 -9.92
CA GLY A 109 10.02 -4.92 -9.94
C GLY A 109 9.40 -3.55 -9.66
N ILE A 110 8.18 -3.52 -9.12
CA ILE A 110 7.47 -2.27 -8.84
C ILE A 110 7.91 -1.72 -7.47
N TYR A 111 8.84 -0.77 -7.46
CA TYR A 111 9.46 -0.22 -6.23
C TYR A 111 8.84 1.09 -5.73
N THR A 112 7.82 1.57 -6.43
CA THR A 112 7.12 2.84 -6.24
C THR A 112 5.77 2.70 -5.51
N ALA A 113 5.44 1.51 -5.00
CA ALA A 113 4.23 1.32 -4.21
C ALA A 113 4.34 2.03 -2.83
N VAL A 114 3.21 2.56 -2.38
CA VAL A 114 3.04 3.42 -1.21
C VAL A 114 1.83 2.94 -0.42
N TYR A 115 1.96 2.69 0.88
CA TYR A 115 0.79 2.39 1.70
C TYR A 115 -0.08 3.64 1.87
N GLN A 116 -1.41 3.47 1.90
CA GLN A 116 -2.35 4.57 2.06
C GLN A 116 -2.07 5.42 3.32
N GLU A 117 -1.62 4.81 4.41
CA GLU A 117 -1.20 5.51 5.65
C GLU A 117 0.00 6.47 5.44
N ASP A 118 0.81 6.21 4.41
CA ASP A 118 2.02 6.95 4.06
C ASP A 118 1.80 7.85 2.82
N ALA A 119 0.63 7.80 2.18
CA ALA A 119 0.37 8.40 0.87
C ALA A 119 0.07 9.91 0.96
N SER A 120 1.05 10.70 1.40
CA SER A 120 1.00 12.16 1.31
C SER A 120 1.66 12.69 0.03
N PHE A 121 1.25 13.88 -0.41
CA PHE A 121 1.87 14.53 -1.56
C PHE A 121 3.37 14.79 -1.34
N GLU A 122 3.79 15.15 -0.12
CA GLU A 122 5.20 15.33 0.23
C GLU A 122 6.03 14.08 0.01
N LYS A 123 5.48 12.92 0.38
CA LYS A 123 6.17 11.62 0.30
C LYS A 123 6.24 11.12 -1.13
N ILE A 124 5.18 11.30 -1.91
CA ILE A 124 5.17 11.02 -3.35
C ILE A 124 6.22 11.90 -4.05
N ALA A 125 6.24 13.20 -3.78
CA ALA A 125 7.19 14.11 -4.40
C ALA A 125 8.64 13.82 -3.98
N GLU A 126 8.88 13.45 -2.71
CA GLU A 126 10.18 12.99 -2.23
C GLU A 126 10.66 11.76 -3.00
N TRP A 127 9.83 10.72 -3.12
CA TRP A 127 10.20 9.49 -3.83
C TRP A 127 10.32 9.66 -5.33
N TYR A 128 9.57 10.59 -5.94
CA TYR A 128 9.79 10.97 -7.34
C TYR A 128 11.19 11.59 -7.57
N CYS A 129 11.66 12.40 -6.62
CA CYS A 129 12.95 13.08 -6.74
C CYS A 129 14.12 12.16 -6.41
N ASN A 130 14.01 11.41 -5.32
CA ASN A 130 15.12 10.62 -4.76
C ASN A 130 15.13 9.17 -5.26
N GLY A 131 13.99 8.70 -5.79
CA GLY A 131 13.78 7.30 -6.08
C GLY A 131 13.76 6.44 -4.82
N ARG A 132 13.76 5.13 -5.02
CA ARG A 132 13.97 4.14 -3.97
C ARG A 132 14.78 2.98 -4.53
N THR A 133 15.75 2.49 -3.78
CA THR A 133 16.49 1.28 -4.14
C THR A 133 15.63 0.03 -3.94
N LYS A 134 15.94 -1.05 -4.66
CA LYS A 134 15.31 -2.37 -4.45
C LYS A 134 15.36 -2.80 -2.98
N LYS A 135 16.48 -2.56 -2.28
CA LYS A 135 16.65 -2.95 -0.88
C LYS A 135 15.69 -2.19 0.04
N GLU A 136 15.57 -0.87 -0.15
CA GLU A 136 14.65 -0.04 0.61
C GLU A 136 13.19 -0.40 0.31
N ALA A 137 12.85 -0.68 -0.95
CA ALA A 137 11.51 -1.12 -1.33
C ALA A 137 11.13 -2.42 -0.63
N ARG A 138 12.03 -3.42 -0.65
CA ARG A 138 11.83 -4.70 0.03
C ARG A 138 11.63 -4.54 1.53
N ALA A 139 12.43 -3.69 2.17
CA ALA A 139 12.29 -3.40 3.60
C ALA A 139 10.94 -2.71 3.88
N TYR A 140 10.59 -1.70 3.08
CA TYR A 140 9.32 -0.98 3.20
C TYR A 140 8.10 -1.89 3.00
N TYR A 141 8.12 -2.76 2.00
CA TYR A 141 7.03 -3.70 1.74
C TYR A 141 6.93 -4.85 2.75
N GLY A 142 7.91 -5.01 3.65
CA GLY A 142 7.97 -6.14 4.57
C GLY A 142 8.31 -7.48 3.90
N VAL A 143 9.03 -7.44 2.77
CA VAL A 143 9.46 -8.62 1.98
C VAL A 143 10.98 -8.80 1.97
N ALA A 144 11.69 -8.03 2.80
CA ALA A 144 13.12 -8.21 3.06
C ALA A 144 13.34 -9.44 3.94
N GLY A 145 13.51 -10.60 3.31
CA GLY A 145 13.91 -11.84 3.98
C GLY A 145 13.60 -13.09 3.14
N GLY A 146 14.63 -13.65 2.50
CA GLY A 146 14.78 -15.10 2.54
C GLY A 146 15.55 -15.37 3.82
N ASP A 147 14.93 -16.06 4.77
CA ASP A 147 15.40 -16.27 6.15
C ASP A 147 15.90 -15.01 6.85
N HIS A 148 15.03 -14.34 7.61
CA HIS A 148 15.30 -13.69 8.89
C HIS A 148 14.11 -12.79 9.26
N VAL A 149 13.43 -13.20 10.33
CA VAL A 149 12.55 -12.44 11.24
C VAL A 149 12.47 -10.94 10.90
N VAL A 150 11.41 -10.55 10.20
CA VAL A 150 11.04 -9.15 10.00
C VAL A 150 10.77 -8.53 11.37
N GLN A 151 11.48 -7.46 11.70
CA GLN A 151 11.15 -6.59 12.84
C GLN A 151 9.79 -5.95 12.56
N TYR A 152 8.75 -6.54 13.13
CA TYR A 152 7.44 -5.94 13.28
C TYR A 152 7.60 -4.61 14.01
N ARG A 153 6.88 -3.56 13.56
CA ARG A 153 6.52 -2.47 14.49
C ARG A 153 5.98 -3.17 15.74
N ASN A 154 6.60 -2.94 16.89
CA ASN A 154 6.30 -3.58 18.17
C ASN A 154 4.78 -3.63 18.44
N MET A 155 4.09 -4.68 18.00
CA MET A 155 2.89 -5.15 18.66
C MET A 155 3.43 -6.15 19.67
N ASP A 156 3.57 -5.69 20.91
CA ASP A 156 3.98 -6.54 22.02
C ASP A 156 3.02 -7.73 22.06
N VAL A 157 3.55 -8.96 22.04
CA VAL A 157 2.76 -10.19 22.15
C VAL A 157 1.85 -10.10 23.37
N ASN A 158 2.32 -9.47 24.45
CA ASN A 158 1.51 -9.21 25.65
C ASN A 158 0.37 -8.23 25.39
N ALA A 159 0.57 -7.19 24.57
CA ALA A 159 -0.50 -6.25 24.21
C ALA A 159 -1.56 -6.91 23.34
N SER A 160 -1.18 -7.79 22.41
CA SER A 160 -2.12 -8.59 21.61
C SER A 160 -2.91 -9.58 22.48
N ILE A 161 -2.26 -10.19 23.47
CA ILE A 161 -2.92 -11.06 24.46
C ILE A 161 -3.90 -10.24 25.30
N GLN A 162 -3.50 -9.08 25.83
CA GLN A 162 -4.39 -8.20 26.60
C GLN A 162 -5.60 -7.74 25.77
N TYR A 163 -5.38 -7.36 24.51
CA TYR A 163 -6.47 -6.98 23.61
C TYR A 163 -7.50 -8.10 23.39
N LEU A 164 -7.06 -9.37 23.35
CA LEU A 164 -7.96 -10.53 23.28
C LEU A 164 -8.64 -10.83 24.62
N LEU A 165 -7.97 -10.58 25.75
CA LEU A 165 -8.52 -10.76 27.09
C LEU A 165 -9.57 -9.69 27.45
N GLU A 166 -9.52 -8.52 26.81
CA GLU A 166 -10.51 -7.44 26.94
C GLU A 166 -11.81 -7.68 26.15
N TYR A 167 -12.03 -8.90 25.63
CA TYR A 167 -13.28 -9.24 24.98
C TYR A 167 -14.46 -9.18 25.96
N ASP A 168 -15.65 -8.88 25.45
CA ASP A 168 -16.88 -8.69 26.24
C ASP A 168 -17.52 -9.98 26.80
N GLY A 169 -16.81 -11.12 26.70
CA GLY A 169 -17.34 -12.44 27.04
C GLY A 169 -18.08 -13.14 25.89
N SER A 170 -18.36 -12.45 24.78
CA SER A 170 -19.05 -13.01 23.62
C SER A 170 -18.08 -13.68 22.65
N TYR A 171 -18.56 -14.77 22.04
CA TYR A 171 -17.83 -15.47 20.96
C TYR A 171 -17.60 -14.55 19.75
N THR A 172 -18.58 -13.71 19.43
CA THR A 172 -18.55 -12.80 18.28
C THR A 172 -17.46 -11.74 18.40
N ASP A 173 -17.33 -11.10 19.58
CA ASP A 173 -16.28 -10.10 19.82
C ASP A 173 -14.89 -10.73 19.77
N LEU A 174 -14.73 -11.91 20.41
CA LEU A 174 -13.47 -12.65 20.40
C LEU A 174 -13.00 -12.99 18.98
N ILE A 175 -13.89 -13.50 18.12
CA ILE A 175 -13.56 -13.85 16.73
C ILE A 175 -13.25 -12.61 15.90
N GLN A 176 -13.95 -11.49 16.12
CA GLN A 176 -13.69 -10.24 15.43
C GLN A 176 -12.30 -9.68 15.79
N ARG A 177 -11.95 -9.66 17.09
CA ARG A 177 -10.63 -9.26 17.58
C ARG A 177 -9.53 -10.18 17.09
N MET A 178 -9.76 -11.49 17.08
CA MET A 178 -8.83 -12.46 16.52
C MET A 178 -8.62 -12.26 15.02
N SER A 179 -9.68 -11.96 14.27
CA SER A 179 -9.59 -11.68 12.83
C SER A 179 -8.76 -10.41 12.55
N VAL A 180 -8.90 -9.37 13.37
CA VAL A 180 -8.07 -8.16 13.29
C VAL A 180 -6.59 -8.49 13.50
N LEU A 181 -6.28 -9.32 14.50
CA LEU A 181 -4.89 -9.76 14.75
C LEU A 181 -4.36 -10.65 13.64
N VAL A 182 -5.06 -11.72 13.24
CA VAL A 182 -4.59 -12.67 12.23
C VAL A 182 -4.36 -12.01 10.87
N ASN A 183 -5.12 -10.96 10.55
CA ASN A 183 -4.84 -10.15 9.37
C ASN A 183 -3.54 -9.34 9.57
N GLY A 184 -3.32 -8.74 10.74
CA GLY A 184 -2.19 -7.83 11.00
C GLY A 184 -0.85 -8.46 11.42
N ILE A 185 -0.77 -9.77 11.74
CA ILE A 185 0.44 -10.43 12.23
C ILE A 185 0.71 -11.80 11.56
N PRO A 186 1.98 -12.24 11.46
CA PRO A 186 2.35 -13.50 10.81
C PRO A 186 1.81 -14.71 11.58
N ALA A 187 1.56 -15.79 10.85
CA ALA A 187 1.04 -17.05 11.41
C ALA A 187 1.89 -17.60 12.58
N SER A 188 3.21 -17.36 12.58
CA SER A 188 4.09 -17.77 13.69
C SER A 188 3.84 -16.98 14.99
N GLN A 189 3.49 -15.70 14.91
CA GLN A 189 3.09 -14.90 16.08
C GLN A 189 1.67 -15.22 16.52
N VAL A 190 0.76 -15.49 15.58
CA VAL A 190 -0.60 -15.97 15.89
C VAL A 190 -0.53 -17.24 16.73
N ALA A 191 0.28 -18.23 16.31
CA ALA A 191 0.50 -19.44 17.07
C ALA A 191 1.07 -19.17 18.48
N SER A 192 2.04 -18.26 18.59
CA SER A 192 2.62 -17.85 19.88
C SER A 192 1.59 -17.17 20.81
N ILE A 193 0.67 -16.37 20.27
CA ILE A 193 -0.40 -15.73 21.03
C ILE A 193 -1.41 -16.78 21.48
N VAL A 194 -1.86 -17.65 20.58
CA VAL A 194 -2.84 -18.71 20.89
C VAL A 194 -2.33 -19.65 21.98
N CYS A 195 -1.03 -19.99 21.99
CA CYS A 195 -0.42 -20.81 23.04
C CYS A 195 -0.35 -20.14 24.42
N GLN A 196 -0.50 -18.81 24.50
CA GLN A 196 -0.43 -18.03 25.74
C GLN A 196 -1.81 -17.54 26.21
N LEU A 197 -2.87 -17.80 25.43
CA LEU A 197 -4.24 -17.50 25.82
C LEU A 197 -4.72 -18.53 26.85
N PRO A 198 -5.59 -18.14 27.79
CA PRO A 198 -6.28 -19.05 28.70
C PRO A 198 -7.09 -20.13 27.95
N ASP A 199 -7.10 -21.36 28.48
CA ASP A 199 -7.83 -22.50 27.91
C ASP A 199 -9.29 -22.20 27.50
N PRO A 200 -10.10 -21.43 28.26
CA PRO A 200 -11.46 -21.11 27.86
C PRO A 200 -11.55 -20.35 26.53
N ILE A 201 -10.59 -19.48 26.25
CA ILE A 201 -10.52 -18.69 25.02
C ILE A 201 -10.04 -19.57 23.86
N CYS A 202 -9.03 -20.40 24.10
CA CYS A 202 -8.55 -21.38 23.10
C CYS A 202 -9.66 -22.35 22.67
N GLU A 203 -10.45 -22.86 23.62
CA GLU A 203 -11.59 -23.75 23.33
C GLU A 203 -12.71 -23.05 22.57
N MET A 204 -12.87 -21.73 22.73
CA MET A 204 -13.78 -20.94 21.91
C MET A 204 -13.21 -20.78 20.49
N LEU A 205 -11.94 -20.41 20.33
CA LEU A 205 -11.31 -20.22 19.02
C LEU A 205 -11.31 -21.50 18.16
N LYS A 206 -11.12 -22.68 18.78
CA LYS A 206 -11.20 -23.99 18.11
C LYS A 206 -12.58 -24.31 17.50
N ARG A 207 -13.64 -23.59 17.88
CA ARG A 207 -14.98 -23.77 17.30
C ARG A 207 -15.10 -23.13 15.92
N GLU A 208 -14.19 -22.23 15.57
CA GLU A 208 -14.14 -21.61 14.26
C GLU A 208 -13.26 -22.45 13.32
N PRO A 209 -13.79 -23.02 12.22
CA PRO A 209 -13.03 -23.85 11.29
C PRO A 209 -11.83 -23.15 10.66
N ARG A 210 -11.82 -21.81 10.69
CA ARG A 210 -10.75 -20.95 10.20
C ARG A 210 -9.55 -20.88 11.16
N PHE A 211 -9.74 -21.24 12.43
CA PHE A 211 -8.72 -21.17 13.49
C PHE A 211 -8.53 -22.51 14.24
N ALA A 212 -9.22 -23.57 13.80
CA ALA A 212 -9.14 -24.93 14.34
C ALA A 212 -7.94 -25.74 13.81
#